data_AF-A0A8G1N2K5-F1
#
_entry.id   AF-A0A8G1N2K5-F1
#
_cell.length_a   1.000
_cell.length_b   1.000
_cell.length_c   1.000
_cell.angle_alpha   90.00
_cell.angle_beta   90.00
_cell.angle_gamma   90.00
#
_symmetry.space_group_name_H-M   'P 1'
#
loop_
_entity.id
_entity.type
_entity.pdbx_description
1 polymer ?
#
loop_
_entity_poly.entity_id
_entity_poly.type
_entity_poly.pdbx_seq_one_letter_code
_entity_poly.pdbx_strand_id
1 'polypeptide(L)'
;MPRPVPGPEALVSYIRTGDRNARIAYRDLPDAERLAYRDTVRRVYDRALARHLGEHPSEDRVEDLIERVAARHPQYAGGVKRVLRSLAEGWPNGGIDPRRLLTAQHLVIREIAKLHPDFRDRADLIVADAVRTPAAVGARPFVSRLDDGDSPPRGREERRAPSPDTEFTGADPKSLASVTLAIDGSMRALELLRGAERLGGRSIGMAVVRAWVAAEKRRWPRAKELGVHDSFPEIGSGAGKGDTFRCEAYSTSRLCRATVDRYGRLRALTFMRAGLFDDGRLGLAAEIREAIAGAQRGLHALL
;
A
#
# COMPACT_ATOMS: atom_id res chain seq x y z
N MET A 1 -24.13 18.60 -24.57
CA MET A 1 -23.67 18.39 -23.19
C MET A 1 -22.35 19.14 -22.99
N PRO A 2 -22.24 20.06 -22.02
CA PRO A 2 -20.94 20.62 -21.65
C PRO A 2 -20.01 19.49 -21.13
N ARG A 3 -18.68 19.66 -21.28
CA ARG A 3 -17.73 18.72 -20.68
C ARG A 3 -17.83 18.83 -19.14
N PRO A 4 -17.90 17.70 -18.40
CA PRO A 4 -17.93 17.76 -16.94
C PRO A 4 -16.63 18.33 -16.40
N VAL A 5 -16.73 19.28 -15.45
CA VAL A 5 -15.58 19.86 -14.75
C VAL A 5 -14.85 18.74 -14.01
N PRO A 6 -13.55 18.52 -14.27
CA PRO A 6 -12.82 17.41 -13.67
C PRO A 6 -12.65 17.64 -12.17
N GLY A 7 -12.84 16.60 -11.36
CA GLY A 7 -12.78 16.70 -9.89
C GLY A 7 -14.03 16.13 -9.21
N PRO A 8 -14.30 16.49 -7.94
CA PRO A 8 -15.39 15.94 -7.14
C PRO A 8 -16.79 16.05 -7.79
N GLU A 9 -17.05 17.13 -8.53
CA GLU A 9 -18.31 17.34 -9.25
C GLU A 9 -18.54 16.30 -10.36
N ALA A 10 -17.49 15.89 -11.08
CA ALA A 10 -17.56 14.80 -12.05
C ALA A 10 -17.90 13.47 -11.37
N LEU A 11 -17.45 13.23 -10.14
CA LEU A 11 -17.84 12.05 -9.37
C LEU A 11 -19.33 12.10 -9.00
N VAL A 12 -19.84 13.24 -8.51
CA VAL A 12 -21.28 13.44 -8.23
C VAL A 12 -22.12 13.21 -9.49
N SER A 13 -21.73 13.83 -10.61
CA SER A 13 -22.39 13.68 -11.91
C SER A 13 -22.40 12.22 -12.35
N TYR A 14 -21.27 11.51 -12.23
CA TYR A 14 -21.18 10.09 -12.57
C TYR A 14 -22.03 9.20 -11.66
N ILE A 15 -22.09 9.46 -10.34
CA ILE A 15 -22.95 8.72 -9.41
C ILE A 15 -24.42 8.89 -9.81
N ARG A 16 -24.84 10.13 -10.10
CA ARG A 16 -26.22 10.47 -10.47
C ARG A 16 -26.62 9.96 -11.86
N THR A 17 -25.76 10.07 -12.87
CA THR A 17 -26.12 9.78 -14.27
C THR A 17 -25.58 8.44 -14.76
N GLY A 18 -24.36 8.06 -14.38
CA GLY A 18 -23.58 6.99 -15.00
C GLY A 18 -22.76 7.43 -16.22
N ASP A 19 -22.68 8.74 -16.52
CA ASP A 19 -21.95 9.25 -17.68
C ASP A 19 -20.47 8.82 -17.68
N ARG A 20 -20.06 8.14 -18.75
CA ARG A 20 -18.68 7.70 -18.97
C ARG A 20 -17.70 8.87 -19.02
N ASN A 21 -18.10 10.03 -19.52
CA ASN A 21 -17.20 11.18 -19.63
C ASN A 21 -16.91 11.76 -18.24
N ALA A 22 -17.94 11.96 -17.40
CA ALA A 22 -17.79 12.31 -16.00
C ALA A 22 -16.87 11.30 -15.25
N ARG A 23 -17.06 9.99 -15.48
CA ARG A 23 -16.20 8.94 -14.90
C ARG A 23 -14.72 9.07 -15.26
N ILE A 24 -14.36 9.62 -16.44
CA ILE A 24 -12.97 9.67 -16.91
C ILE A 24 -12.34 11.07 -16.88
N ALA A 25 -13.10 12.11 -16.56
CA ALA A 25 -12.64 13.51 -16.50
C ALA A 25 -11.43 13.70 -15.58
N TYR A 26 -11.28 12.89 -14.53
CA TYR A 26 -10.10 12.88 -13.64
C TYR A 26 -8.75 12.68 -14.36
N ARG A 27 -8.75 12.17 -15.60
CA ARG A 27 -7.54 11.99 -16.40
C ARG A 27 -6.93 13.33 -16.80
N ASP A 28 -7.75 14.35 -16.94
CA ASP A 28 -7.37 15.69 -17.38
C ASP A 28 -6.91 16.56 -16.19
N LEU A 29 -7.07 16.08 -14.95
CA LEU A 29 -6.51 16.71 -13.75
C LEU A 29 -4.97 16.64 -13.72
N PRO A 30 -4.28 17.65 -13.17
CA PRO A 30 -2.90 17.55 -12.72
C PRO A 30 -2.68 16.40 -11.73
N ASP A 31 -1.45 15.87 -11.65
CA ASP A 31 -1.18 14.65 -10.87
C ASP A 31 -1.50 14.80 -9.36
N ALA A 32 -1.25 15.98 -8.77
CA ALA A 32 -1.58 16.25 -7.37
C ALA A 32 -3.10 16.24 -7.10
N GLU A 33 -3.88 16.90 -7.97
CA GLU A 33 -5.35 16.89 -7.90
C GLU A 33 -5.93 15.50 -8.19
N ARG A 34 -5.29 14.74 -9.08
CA ARG A 34 -5.68 13.36 -9.38
C ARG A 34 -5.48 12.41 -8.18
N LEU A 35 -4.47 12.66 -7.33
CA LEU A 35 -4.29 11.95 -6.06
C LEU A 35 -5.40 12.32 -5.06
N ALA A 36 -5.70 13.62 -4.88
CA ALA A 36 -6.81 14.06 -4.03
C ALA A 36 -8.17 13.51 -4.50
N TYR A 37 -8.38 13.43 -5.81
CA TYR A 37 -9.55 12.79 -6.42
C TYR A 37 -9.60 11.28 -6.13
N ARG A 38 -8.48 10.55 -6.27
CA ARG A 38 -8.39 9.12 -5.93
C ARG A 38 -8.80 8.85 -4.48
N ASP A 39 -8.30 9.66 -3.55
CA ASP A 39 -8.58 9.50 -2.12
C ASP A 39 -10.02 9.90 -1.77
N THR A 40 -10.62 10.83 -2.53
CA THR A 40 -12.06 11.14 -2.45
C THR A 40 -12.91 9.98 -2.96
N VAL A 41 -12.60 9.41 -4.13
CA VAL A 41 -13.30 8.23 -4.68
C VAL A 41 -13.19 7.04 -3.72
N ARG A 42 -12.03 6.81 -3.10
CA ARG A 42 -11.85 5.77 -2.08
C ARG A 42 -12.81 5.96 -0.89
N ARG A 43 -12.87 7.17 -0.30
CA ARG A 43 -13.77 7.47 0.82
C ARG A 43 -15.25 7.30 0.43
N VAL A 44 -15.64 7.66 -0.79
CA VAL A 44 -17.01 7.44 -1.30
C VAL A 44 -17.29 5.96 -1.57
N TYR A 45 -16.30 5.20 -2.03
CA TYR A 45 -16.37 3.74 -2.21
C TYR A 45 -16.55 3.02 -0.86
N ASP A 46 -15.75 3.36 0.14
CA ASP A 46 -15.84 2.77 1.48
C ASP A 46 -17.22 3.03 2.11
N ARG A 47 -17.78 4.24 1.91
CA ARG A 47 -19.16 4.59 2.32
C ARG A 47 -20.24 3.83 1.55
N ALA A 48 -20.06 3.67 0.23
CA ALA A 48 -20.99 2.91 -0.61
C ALA A 48 -21.06 1.44 -0.15
N LEU A 49 -19.91 0.81 0.09
CA LEU A 49 -19.82 -0.54 0.62
C LEU A 49 -20.48 -0.64 2.00
N ALA A 50 -20.15 0.25 2.93
CA ALA A 50 -20.72 0.22 4.27
C ALA A 50 -22.26 0.35 4.24
N ARG A 51 -22.80 1.20 3.36
CA ARG A 51 -24.25 1.37 3.16
C ARG A 51 -24.93 0.12 2.57
N HIS A 52 -24.25 -0.61 1.69
CA HIS A 52 -24.84 -1.75 0.98
C HIS A 52 -24.65 -3.08 1.70
N LEU A 53 -23.43 -3.35 2.19
CA LEU A 53 -23.06 -4.63 2.79
C LEU A 53 -23.26 -4.65 4.30
N GLY A 54 -23.14 -3.52 5.00
CA GLY A 54 -23.15 -3.46 6.47
C GLY A 54 -21.83 -3.97 7.09
N GLU A 55 -21.61 -3.73 8.38
CA GLU A 55 -20.29 -3.81 9.07
C GLU A 55 -19.50 -5.11 8.89
N HIS A 56 -20.19 -6.22 8.64
CA HIS A 56 -19.60 -7.54 8.49
C HIS A 56 -20.25 -8.22 7.27
N PRO A 57 -19.72 -8.01 6.04
CA PRO A 57 -20.26 -8.62 4.84
C PRO A 57 -20.15 -10.16 4.89
N SER A 58 -21.20 -10.88 4.53
CA SER A 58 -21.06 -12.31 4.19
C SER A 58 -20.44 -12.46 2.79
N GLU A 59 -19.74 -13.57 2.56
CA GLU A 59 -19.09 -13.86 1.28
C GLU A 59 -20.10 -13.86 0.12
N ASP A 60 -21.28 -14.46 0.32
CA ASP A 60 -22.38 -14.48 -0.67
C ASP A 60 -22.78 -13.07 -1.14
N ARG A 61 -22.92 -12.11 -0.21
CA ARG A 61 -23.31 -10.73 -0.55
C ARG A 61 -22.18 -9.97 -1.26
N VAL A 62 -20.94 -10.40 -1.10
CA VAL A 62 -19.79 -9.88 -1.85
C VAL A 62 -19.77 -10.47 -3.26
N GLU A 63 -20.01 -11.78 -3.43
CA GLU A 63 -20.11 -12.41 -4.75
C GLU A 63 -21.34 -11.92 -5.53
N ASP A 64 -22.52 -11.76 -4.92
CA ASP A 64 -23.72 -11.14 -5.53
C ASP A 64 -23.40 -9.78 -6.19
N LEU A 65 -22.61 -8.96 -5.49
CA LEU A 65 -22.18 -7.65 -5.98
C LEU A 65 -21.15 -7.79 -7.11
N ILE A 66 -20.22 -8.75 -7.00
CA ILE A 66 -19.24 -9.06 -8.06
C ILE A 66 -19.96 -9.49 -9.33
N GLU A 67 -20.90 -10.44 -9.24
CA GLU A 67 -21.69 -10.95 -10.37
C GLU A 67 -22.54 -9.86 -11.01
N ARG A 68 -23.25 -9.05 -10.20
CA ARG A 68 -24.07 -7.93 -10.69
C ARG A 68 -23.24 -6.90 -11.46
N VAL A 69 -22.05 -6.55 -10.96
CA VAL A 69 -21.15 -5.63 -11.67
C VAL A 69 -20.58 -6.30 -12.91
N ALA A 70 -20.19 -7.59 -12.84
CA ALA A 70 -19.64 -8.35 -13.96
C ALA A 70 -20.64 -8.49 -15.12
N ALA A 71 -21.92 -8.79 -14.84
CA ALA A 71 -22.98 -8.91 -15.83
C ALA A 71 -23.22 -7.60 -16.61
N ARG A 72 -23.10 -6.45 -15.92
CA ARG A 72 -23.24 -5.12 -16.54
C ARG A 72 -21.96 -4.62 -17.20
N HIS A 73 -20.80 -5.11 -16.74
CA HIS A 73 -19.48 -4.65 -17.14
C HIS A 73 -18.46 -5.81 -17.32
N PRO A 74 -18.67 -6.74 -18.27
CA PRO A 74 -17.86 -7.96 -18.38
C PRO A 74 -16.37 -7.68 -18.57
N GLN A 75 -16.03 -6.63 -19.34
CA GLN A 75 -14.65 -6.21 -19.60
C GLN A 75 -13.90 -5.69 -18.35
N TYR A 76 -14.60 -5.46 -17.24
CA TYR A 76 -14.04 -5.03 -15.97
C TYR A 76 -14.21 -6.05 -14.83
N ALA A 77 -14.91 -7.16 -15.07
CA ALA A 77 -15.25 -8.18 -14.06
C ALA A 77 -14.04 -8.67 -13.25
N GLY A 78 -12.96 -9.10 -13.92
CA GLY A 78 -11.73 -9.56 -13.26
C GLY A 78 -10.91 -8.46 -12.55
N GLY A 79 -11.27 -7.19 -12.72
CA GLY A 79 -10.77 -6.08 -11.90
C GLY A 79 -11.63 -5.89 -10.66
N VAL A 80 -12.95 -5.84 -10.84
CA VAL A 80 -13.94 -5.69 -9.76
C VAL A 80 -13.89 -6.86 -8.76
N LYS A 81 -13.85 -8.11 -9.25
CA LYS A 81 -13.70 -9.31 -8.41
C LYS A 81 -12.48 -9.23 -7.48
N ARG A 82 -11.32 -8.80 -8.00
CA ARG A 82 -10.11 -8.61 -7.18
C ARG A 82 -10.24 -7.48 -6.16
N VAL A 83 -10.88 -6.38 -6.52
CA VAL A 83 -11.09 -5.25 -5.60
C VAL A 83 -12.06 -5.63 -4.48
N LEU A 84 -13.18 -6.29 -4.79
CA LEU A 84 -14.17 -6.70 -3.79
C LEU A 84 -13.66 -7.86 -2.91
N ARG A 85 -13.04 -8.90 -3.47
CA ARG A 85 -12.43 -9.97 -2.66
C ARG A 85 -11.27 -9.49 -1.79
N SER A 86 -10.54 -8.44 -2.18
CA SER A 86 -9.49 -7.87 -1.33
C SER A 86 -9.98 -7.29 0.00
N LEU A 87 -11.30 -7.12 0.17
CA LEU A 87 -11.95 -6.74 1.42
C LEU A 87 -12.20 -7.93 2.36
N ALA A 88 -12.47 -9.12 1.79
CA ALA A 88 -12.81 -10.33 2.55
C ALA A 88 -11.59 -11.23 2.80
N GLU A 89 -10.76 -11.43 1.77
CA GLU A 89 -9.59 -12.33 1.79
C GLU A 89 -8.27 -11.60 2.13
N GLY A 90 -8.32 -10.27 2.27
CA GLY A 90 -7.14 -9.41 2.24
C GLY A 90 -6.57 -9.23 0.82
N TRP A 91 -5.61 -8.31 0.65
CA TRP A 91 -5.11 -7.95 -0.68
C TRP A 91 -4.35 -9.10 -1.36
N PRO A 92 -4.81 -9.62 -2.52
CA PRO A 92 -4.13 -10.72 -3.19
C PRO A 92 -2.74 -10.30 -3.71
N ASN A 93 -1.83 -11.27 -3.78
CA ASN A 93 -0.43 -11.11 -4.17
C ASN A 93 -0.26 -10.67 -5.64
N GLY A 94 -0.46 -9.37 -5.91
CA GLY A 94 -0.34 -8.77 -7.23
C GLY A 94 -1.10 -7.45 -7.29
N GLY A 95 -0.41 -6.35 -6.94
CA GLY A 95 -1.01 -5.02 -6.84
C GLY A 95 -1.81 -4.64 -8.09
N ILE A 96 -3.02 -4.13 -7.88
CA ILE A 96 -3.89 -3.68 -8.96
C ILE A 96 -3.37 -2.32 -9.45
N ASP A 97 -3.17 -2.17 -10.75
CA ASP A 97 -2.83 -0.89 -11.38
C ASP A 97 -3.76 0.24 -10.87
N PRO A 98 -3.24 1.39 -10.43
CA PRO A 98 -4.06 2.44 -9.80
C PRO A 98 -5.22 2.93 -10.67
N ARG A 99 -5.09 2.91 -12.01
CA ARG A 99 -6.19 3.30 -12.93
C ARG A 99 -7.24 2.21 -13.02
N ARG A 100 -6.87 0.92 -12.99
CA ARG A 100 -7.78 -0.22 -12.90
C ARG A 100 -8.52 -0.26 -11.57
N LEU A 101 -7.83 -0.04 -10.45
CA LEU A 101 -8.42 0.07 -9.11
C LEU A 101 -9.46 1.19 -9.08
N LEU A 102 -9.07 2.40 -9.50
CA LEU A 102 -9.97 3.56 -9.52
C LEU A 102 -11.17 3.31 -10.44
N THR A 103 -10.98 2.67 -11.60
CA THR A 103 -12.08 2.30 -12.50
C THR A 103 -13.05 1.32 -11.83
N ALA A 104 -12.55 0.28 -11.16
CA ALA A 104 -13.38 -0.68 -10.44
C ALA A 104 -14.18 -0.04 -9.29
N GLN A 105 -13.55 0.86 -8.51
CA GLN A 105 -14.24 1.62 -7.46
C GLN A 105 -15.40 2.45 -8.01
N HIS A 106 -15.20 3.17 -9.13
CA HIS A 106 -16.28 3.90 -9.80
C HIS A 106 -17.44 2.97 -10.19
N LEU A 107 -17.15 1.82 -10.81
CA LEU A 107 -18.19 0.87 -11.22
C LEU A 107 -19.00 0.36 -10.01
N VAL A 108 -18.32 -0.02 -8.93
CA VAL A 108 -18.98 -0.48 -7.69
C VAL A 108 -19.81 0.63 -7.05
N ILE A 109 -19.27 1.84 -6.90
CA ILE A 109 -20.04 3.01 -6.40
C ILE A 109 -21.31 3.21 -7.24
N ARG A 110 -21.21 3.14 -8.58
CA ARG A 110 -22.36 3.37 -9.45
C ARG A 110 -23.40 2.24 -9.37
N GLU A 111 -22.98 0.99 -9.24
CA GLU A 111 -23.91 -0.12 -9.06
C GLU A 111 -24.62 -0.07 -7.69
N ILE A 112 -23.91 0.31 -6.63
CA ILE A 112 -24.51 0.58 -5.31
C ILE A 112 -25.48 1.77 -5.41
N ALA A 113 -25.12 2.87 -6.08
CA ALA A 113 -26.02 4.01 -6.29
C ALA A 113 -27.23 3.71 -7.20
N LYS A 114 -27.26 2.58 -7.92
CA LYS A 114 -28.48 2.10 -8.59
C LYS A 114 -29.40 1.31 -7.66
N LEU A 115 -28.84 0.72 -6.60
CA LEU A 115 -29.56 -0.04 -5.57
C LEU A 115 -30.09 0.84 -4.43
N HIS A 116 -29.42 1.96 -4.16
CA HIS A 116 -29.75 2.90 -3.08
C HIS A 116 -30.02 4.29 -3.67
N PRO A 117 -31.28 4.62 -4.03
CA PRO A 117 -31.64 5.92 -4.59
C PRO A 117 -31.28 7.09 -3.65
N ASP A 118 -31.44 6.91 -2.33
CA ASP A 118 -31.03 7.86 -1.31
C ASP A 118 -29.53 8.21 -1.35
N PHE A 119 -28.67 7.22 -1.63
CA PHE A 119 -27.23 7.43 -1.84
C PHE A 119 -26.96 8.21 -3.12
N ARG A 120 -27.71 7.94 -4.19
CA ARG A 120 -27.60 8.62 -5.49
C ARG A 120 -28.05 10.09 -5.42
N ASP A 121 -29.14 10.33 -4.71
CA ASP A 121 -29.74 11.66 -4.58
C ASP A 121 -28.87 12.54 -3.69
N ARG A 122 -28.31 12.00 -2.60
CA ARG A 122 -27.38 12.69 -1.68
C ARG A 122 -25.91 12.63 -2.12
N ALA A 123 -25.63 12.30 -3.39
CA ALA A 123 -24.26 12.11 -3.88
C ALA A 123 -23.36 13.35 -3.70
N ASP A 124 -23.92 14.55 -3.84
CA ASP A 124 -23.24 15.82 -3.56
C ASP A 124 -22.81 15.94 -2.09
N LEU A 125 -23.70 15.70 -1.14
CA LEU A 125 -23.40 15.72 0.28
C LEU A 125 -22.33 14.68 0.65
N ILE A 126 -22.47 13.45 0.13
CA ILE A 126 -21.55 12.34 0.41
C ILE A 126 -20.15 12.64 -0.14
N VAL A 127 -20.05 13.21 -1.34
CA VAL A 127 -18.77 13.60 -1.95
C VAL A 127 -18.18 14.83 -1.26
N ALA A 128 -18.95 15.88 -0.99
CA ALA A 128 -18.48 17.09 -0.32
C ALA A 128 -18.00 16.82 1.12
N ASP A 129 -18.61 15.86 1.82
CA ASP A 129 -18.15 15.40 3.12
C ASP A 129 -16.92 14.50 3.03
N ALA A 130 -16.82 13.64 2.00
CA ALA A 130 -15.62 12.86 1.73
C ALA A 130 -14.41 13.74 1.33
N VAL A 131 -14.63 14.90 0.69
CA VAL A 131 -13.59 15.91 0.43
C VAL A 131 -13.17 16.61 1.73
N ARG A 132 -14.13 17.05 2.54
CA ARG A 132 -13.87 17.84 3.76
C ARG A 132 -13.26 17.06 4.91
N THR A 133 -13.61 15.78 5.08
CA THR A 133 -13.10 14.94 6.16
C THR A 133 -11.61 14.64 5.93
N PRO A 134 -10.66 15.21 6.70
CA PRO A 134 -9.26 14.79 6.63
C PRO A 134 -9.20 13.32 7.06
N ALA A 135 -8.37 12.50 6.41
CA ALA A 135 -8.25 11.11 6.80
C ALA A 135 -7.78 11.02 8.26
N ALA A 136 -8.66 10.57 9.17
CA ALA A 136 -8.28 10.27 10.53
C ALA A 136 -7.19 9.19 10.50
N VAL A 137 -5.98 9.55 10.93
CA VAL A 137 -4.84 8.64 10.98
C VAL A 137 -5.19 7.52 11.96
N GLY A 138 -5.46 6.33 11.42
CA GLY A 138 -5.90 5.17 12.21
C GLY A 138 -7.33 4.69 11.96
N ALA A 139 -8.13 5.35 11.11
CA ALA A 139 -9.40 4.79 10.64
C ALA A 139 -9.13 3.53 9.80
N ARG A 140 -9.12 2.36 10.46
CA ARG A 140 -8.95 1.06 9.81
C ARG A 140 -10.01 0.88 8.72
N PRO A 141 -9.69 0.24 7.58
CA PRO A 141 -10.73 -0.30 6.74
C PRO A 141 -11.61 -1.24 7.57
N PHE A 142 -12.88 -1.27 7.18
CA PHE A 142 -14.02 -1.90 7.81
C PHE A 142 -13.83 -3.41 8.05
N VAL A 143 -13.14 -3.76 9.14
CA VAL A 143 -13.00 -5.13 9.66
C VAL A 143 -12.89 -5.07 11.20
N SER A 144 -14.02 -5.27 11.87
CA SER A 144 -14.08 -6.08 13.11
C SER A 144 -14.22 -7.55 12.68
N ARG A 145 -13.80 -8.58 13.44
CA ARG A 145 -13.31 -8.65 14.82
C ARG A 145 -12.50 -9.94 15.06
N LEU A 146 -12.14 -10.15 16.34
CA LEU A 146 -11.63 -11.37 17.01
C LEU A 146 -10.10 -11.54 17.01
N ASP A 147 -9.43 -12.03 18.07
CA ASP A 147 -9.75 -12.25 19.51
C ASP A 147 -8.42 -12.50 20.26
N ASP A 148 -8.21 -12.43 21.58
CA ASP A 148 -8.91 -11.82 22.75
C ASP A 148 -7.88 -11.74 23.92
N GLY A 149 -8.22 -11.19 25.10
CA GLY A 149 -7.43 -11.35 26.34
C GLY A 149 -7.12 -10.07 27.14
N ASP A 150 -8.01 -9.74 28.07
CA ASP A 150 -7.79 -9.11 29.39
C ASP A 150 -6.68 -8.03 29.59
N SER A 151 -7.08 -6.75 29.71
CA SER A 151 -6.34 -5.71 30.47
C SER A 151 -7.22 -4.47 30.73
N PRO A 152 -7.19 -3.88 31.94
CA PRO A 152 -8.09 -2.78 32.33
C PRO A 152 -7.63 -1.39 31.83
N PRO A 153 -8.54 -0.39 31.79
CA PRO A 153 -8.25 0.89 31.16
C PRO A 153 -7.35 1.80 32.01
N ARG A 154 -6.19 2.15 31.45
CA ARG A 154 -5.45 3.39 31.71
C ARG A 154 -5.19 3.99 30.33
N GLY A 155 -5.37 5.27 30.06
CA GLY A 155 -5.37 6.43 30.92
C GLY A 155 -4.65 7.50 30.11
N ARG A 156 -5.40 8.49 29.63
CA ARG A 156 -4.99 9.69 28.86
C ARG A 156 -3.47 9.93 28.79
N GLU A 157 -2.77 9.33 27.81
CA GLU A 157 -1.34 9.59 27.62
C GLU A 157 -1.09 10.90 26.86
N GLU A 158 -0.15 11.67 27.42
CA GLU A 158 0.22 13.00 26.99
C GLU A 158 1.16 12.95 25.77
N ARG A 159 1.29 14.09 25.08
CA ARG A 159 2.22 14.25 23.95
C ARG A 159 3.68 14.12 24.42
N ARG A 160 4.23 12.90 24.44
CA ARG A 160 5.69 12.70 24.50
C ARG A 160 6.32 12.88 23.13
N ALA A 161 7.44 13.59 23.10
CA ALA A 161 8.33 13.62 21.94
C ALA A 161 8.89 12.20 21.65
N PRO A 162 9.25 11.87 20.40
CA PRO A 162 9.71 10.54 20.06
C PRO A 162 11.10 10.26 20.64
N SER A 163 11.31 9.07 21.18
CA SER A 163 12.67 8.52 21.31
C SER A 163 13.22 8.15 19.92
N PRO A 164 14.55 8.24 19.72
CA PRO A 164 15.18 7.85 18.46
C PRO A 164 15.03 6.35 18.14
N ASP A 165 14.72 5.53 19.15
CA ASP A 165 14.56 4.07 19.07
C ASP A 165 13.18 3.63 18.54
N THR A 166 12.50 4.46 17.74
CA THR A 166 11.25 4.03 17.09
C THR A 166 11.58 3.10 15.93
N GLU A 167 11.43 1.80 16.16
CA GLU A 167 11.68 0.74 15.18
C GLU A 167 10.41 0.27 14.44
N PHE A 168 10.59 -0.13 13.18
CA PHE A 168 9.52 -0.52 12.27
C PHE A 168 9.87 -1.85 11.60
N THR A 169 9.30 -2.95 12.12
CA THR A 169 9.47 -4.28 11.54
C THR A 169 8.43 -4.55 10.44
N GLY A 170 8.85 -5.17 9.34
CA GLY A 170 7.98 -5.68 8.28
C GLY A 170 8.46 -7.05 7.80
N ALA A 171 7.52 -7.98 7.62
CA ALA A 171 7.79 -9.31 7.07
C ALA A 171 7.34 -9.40 5.61
N ASP A 172 7.94 -10.31 4.84
CA ASP A 172 7.44 -10.65 3.52
C ASP A 172 6.13 -11.47 3.60
N PRO A 173 5.29 -11.49 2.54
CA PRO A 173 3.99 -12.19 2.57
C PRO A 173 4.03 -13.70 2.85
N LYS A 174 5.20 -14.34 2.77
CA LYS A 174 5.38 -15.76 3.10
C LYS A 174 6.03 -16.01 4.47
N SER A 175 6.35 -14.96 5.23
CA SER A 175 7.07 -15.06 6.51
C SER A 175 8.37 -15.87 6.41
N LEU A 176 9.17 -15.57 5.37
CA LEU A 176 10.49 -16.15 5.11
C LEU A 176 11.61 -15.14 5.39
N ALA A 177 11.32 -13.84 5.31
CA ALA A 177 12.20 -12.75 5.73
C ALA A 177 11.45 -11.70 6.58
N SER A 178 12.12 -11.20 7.62
CA SER A 178 11.71 -10.04 8.41
C SER A 178 12.79 -8.96 8.37
N VAL A 179 12.41 -7.69 8.30
CA VAL A 179 13.30 -6.52 8.26
C VAL A 179 12.81 -5.50 9.28
N THR A 180 13.71 -4.99 10.12
CA THR A 180 13.44 -3.87 11.04
C THR A 180 14.25 -2.66 10.62
N LEU A 181 13.57 -1.52 10.45
CA LEU A 181 14.16 -0.22 10.13
C LEU A 181 13.99 0.74 11.31
N ALA A 182 14.94 1.63 11.54
CA ALA A 182 14.71 2.78 12.43
C ALA A 182 13.96 3.91 11.69
N ILE A 183 13.57 4.96 12.42
CA ILE A 183 12.84 6.12 11.89
C ILE A 183 13.57 6.82 10.73
N ASP A 184 14.90 6.81 10.73
CA ASP A 184 15.78 7.34 9.67
C ASP A 184 15.80 6.48 8.38
N GLY A 185 15.32 5.23 8.42
CA GLY A 185 15.39 4.28 7.30
C GLY A 185 16.66 3.42 7.28
N SER A 186 17.53 3.54 8.28
CA SER A 186 18.65 2.62 8.50
C SER A 186 18.15 1.22 8.89
N MET A 187 18.82 0.18 8.40
CA MET A 187 18.50 -1.19 8.80
C MET A 187 19.01 -1.49 10.22
N ARG A 188 18.12 -1.93 11.12
CA ARG A 188 18.45 -2.37 12.48
C ARG A 188 18.55 -3.88 12.58
N ALA A 189 17.58 -4.59 12.00
CA ALA A 189 17.54 -6.06 11.97
C ALA A 189 17.13 -6.62 10.61
N LEU A 190 17.60 -7.83 10.33
CA LEU A 190 17.12 -8.70 9.28
C LEU A 190 17.17 -10.14 9.79
N GLU A 191 16.08 -10.86 9.63
CA GLU A 191 15.95 -12.26 10.02
C GLU A 191 15.48 -13.09 8.84
N LEU A 192 16.13 -14.24 8.63
CA LEU A 192 15.67 -15.27 7.70
C LEU A 192 15.02 -16.39 8.49
N LEU A 193 13.73 -16.61 8.22
CA LEU A 193 12.89 -17.54 8.95
C LEU A 193 13.00 -18.97 8.37
N ARG A 194 12.53 -19.96 9.13
CA ARG A 194 12.59 -21.38 8.72
C ARG A 194 11.89 -21.59 7.38
N GLY A 195 12.56 -22.26 6.45
CA GLY A 195 12.06 -22.49 5.09
C GLY A 195 12.71 -21.60 4.04
N ALA A 196 13.42 -20.53 4.43
CA ALA A 196 14.26 -19.75 3.52
C ALA A 196 15.38 -20.60 2.87
N GLU A 197 15.83 -21.66 3.54
CA GLU A 197 16.86 -22.60 3.04
C GLU A 197 16.40 -23.39 1.81
N ARG A 198 15.08 -23.49 1.59
CA ARG A 198 14.48 -24.16 0.44
C ARG A 198 14.35 -23.22 -0.78
N LEU A 199 14.81 -21.98 -0.66
CA LEU A 199 14.74 -20.98 -1.72
C LEU A 199 16.11 -20.73 -2.36
N GLY A 200 16.13 -20.60 -3.69
CA GLY A 200 17.27 -20.01 -4.39
C GLY A 200 17.37 -18.50 -4.14
N GLY A 201 18.58 -17.95 -4.29
CA GLY A 201 18.90 -16.56 -3.91
C GLY A 201 17.99 -15.48 -4.51
N ARG A 202 17.50 -15.66 -5.74
CA ARG A 202 16.53 -14.73 -6.35
C ARG A 202 15.25 -14.60 -5.51
N SER A 203 14.75 -15.72 -4.98
CA SER A 203 13.54 -15.75 -4.16
C SER A 203 13.78 -15.18 -2.76
N ILE A 204 14.97 -15.42 -2.18
CA ILE A 204 15.39 -14.81 -0.91
C ILE A 204 15.51 -13.28 -1.05
N GLY A 205 16.18 -12.80 -2.11
CA GLY A 205 16.30 -11.36 -2.38
C GLY A 205 14.95 -10.69 -2.60
N MET A 206 14.02 -11.36 -3.29
CA MET A 206 12.65 -10.89 -3.41
C MET A 206 11.90 -10.87 -2.07
N ALA A 207 12.11 -11.83 -1.18
CA ALA A 207 11.52 -11.84 0.16
C ALA A 207 12.05 -10.67 1.00
N VAL A 208 13.37 -10.47 1.04
CA VAL A 208 14.01 -9.35 1.76
C VAL A 208 13.53 -7.98 1.25
N VAL A 209 13.47 -7.78 -0.07
CA VAL A 209 12.94 -6.52 -0.65
C VAL A 209 11.46 -6.30 -0.29
N ARG A 210 10.64 -7.35 -0.23
CA ARG A 210 9.23 -7.26 0.19
C ARG A 210 9.09 -6.95 1.68
N ALA A 211 9.91 -7.57 2.53
CA ALA A 211 9.99 -7.28 3.96
C ALA A 211 10.40 -5.82 4.20
N TRP A 212 11.43 -5.33 3.49
CA TRP A 212 11.83 -3.91 3.50
C TRP A 212 10.67 -2.99 3.11
N VAL A 213 9.97 -3.27 2.01
CA VAL A 213 8.81 -2.48 1.57
C VAL A 213 7.67 -2.50 2.61
N ALA A 214 7.47 -3.59 3.32
CA ALA A 214 6.50 -3.68 4.41
C ALA A 214 6.93 -2.85 5.64
N ALA A 215 8.21 -2.87 5.99
CA ALA A 215 8.79 -2.06 7.07
C ALA A 215 8.69 -0.56 6.74
N GLU A 216 9.09 -0.16 5.53
CA GLU A 216 8.97 1.22 5.03
C GLU A 216 7.52 1.73 5.07
N LYS A 217 6.54 0.91 4.68
CA LYS A 217 5.12 1.30 4.78
C LYS A 217 4.64 1.55 6.21
N ARG A 218 5.29 0.95 7.22
CA ARG A 218 5.02 1.18 8.65
C ARG A 218 5.79 2.40 9.18
N ARG A 219 7.03 2.61 8.71
CA ARG A 219 7.87 3.79 9.01
C ARG A 219 7.27 5.08 8.45
N TRP A 220 6.81 5.06 7.21
CA TRP A 220 6.47 6.24 6.42
C TRP A 220 5.45 7.20 7.07
N PRO A 221 4.33 6.74 7.66
CA PRO A 221 3.41 7.65 8.37
C PRO A 221 4.10 8.38 9.52
N ARG A 222 4.94 7.69 10.29
CA ARG A 222 5.62 8.27 11.45
C ARG A 222 6.77 9.19 11.04
N ALA A 223 7.56 8.84 10.03
CA ALA A 223 8.55 9.74 9.45
C ALA A 223 7.89 11.03 8.92
N LYS A 224 6.70 10.91 8.32
CA LYS A 224 5.90 12.06 7.86
C LYS A 224 5.41 12.95 9.00
N GLU A 225 4.88 12.37 10.08
CA GLU A 225 4.45 13.12 11.28
C GLU A 225 5.59 13.92 11.92
N LEU A 226 6.82 13.39 11.87
CA LEU A 226 7.98 13.97 12.54
C LEU A 226 8.81 14.91 11.66
N GLY A 227 8.46 15.07 10.38
CA GLY A 227 9.24 15.86 9.42
C GLY A 227 10.61 15.25 9.06
N VAL A 228 10.90 14.02 9.51
CA VAL A 228 12.15 13.27 9.22
C VAL A 228 11.96 12.41 7.95
N HIS A 229 11.15 12.88 7.01
CA HIS A 229 10.87 12.16 5.76
C HIS A 229 11.69 12.75 4.61
N ASP A 230 12.23 11.90 3.75
CA ASP A 230 12.73 12.36 2.46
C ASP A 230 11.57 12.98 1.66
N SER A 231 11.86 13.98 0.83
CA SER A 231 10.86 14.74 0.04
C SER A 231 10.26 13.96 -1.15
N PHE A 232 10.02 12.65 -1.02
CA PHE A 232 9.83 11.70 -2.13
C PHE A 232 8.54 10.87 -2.05
N PRO A 233 8.08 10.27 -3.18
CA PRO A 233 6.73 9.73 -3.30
C PRO A 233 6.54 8.37 -2.62
N GLU A 234 5.28 8.02 -2.46
CA GLU A 234 4.77 6.80 -1.81
C GLU A 234 5.48 5.52 -2.32
N ILE A 235 5.85 4.63 -1.38
CA ILE A 235 6.58 3.39 -1.68
C ILE A 235 5.76 2.50 -2.62
N GLY A 236 6.29 2.26 -3.82
CA GLY A 236 5.63 1.48 -4.87
C GLY A 236 4.91 2.31 -5.95
N SER A 237 5.04 3.64 -5.93
CA SER A 237 4.40 4.57 -6.89
C SER A 237 4.81 4.38 -8.36
N GLY A 238 5.90 3.67 -8.68
CA GLY A 238 6.25 3.22 -10.04
C GLY A 238 6.64 4.31 -11.06
N ALA A 239 6.46 5.58 -10.72
CA ALA A 239 6.85 6.74 -11.54
C ALA A 239 8.38 6.97 -11.45
N GLY A 240 9.13 6.15 -12.19
CA GLY A 240 10.59 6.04 -12.03
C GLY A 240 11.39 6.01 -13.34
N LYS A 241 10.97 6.71 -14.39
CA LYS A 241 11.80 6.92 -15.60
C LYS A 241 13.04 7.82 -15.38
N GLY A 242 13.38 8.14 -14.11
CA GLY A 242 14.52 8.98 -13.72
C GLY A 242 15.22 8.58 -12.41
N ASP A 243 14.93 7.42 -11.82
CA ASP A 243 15.72 6.90 -10.66
C ASP A 243 16.98 6.16 -11.18
N THR A 244 17.87 6.91 -11.81
CA THR A 244 19.17 6.44 -12.33
C THR A 244 20.25 6.38 -11.25
N PHE A 245 20.15 7.18 -10.19
CA PHE A 245 21.11 7.12 -9.08
C PHE A 245 20.87 5.88 -8.22
N ARG A 246 21.88 5.02 -8.17
CA ARG A 246 21.90 3.77 -7.42
C ARG A 246 23.24 3.67 -6.72
N CYS A 247 23.24 3.56 -5.39
CA CYS A 247 24.43 3.13 -4.69
C CYS A 247 24.36 1.60 -4.54
N GLU A 248 25.46 0.92 -4.81
CA GLU A 248 25.57 -0.52 -4.61
C GLU A 248 26.82 -0.86 -3.81
N ALA A 249 26.71 -1.88 -2.97
CA ALA A 249 27.82 -2.45 -2.25
C ALA A 249 27.69 -3.98 -2.19
N TYR A 250 28.85 -4.63 -2.14
CA TYR A 250 28.97 -6.06 -1.91
C TYR A 250 29.16 -6.30 -0.41
N SER A 251 28.75 -7.46 0.07
CA SER A 251 29.24 -7.97 1.35
C SER A 251 30.74 -8.32 1.24
N THR A 252 31.42 -8.46 2.38
CA THR A 252 32.87 -8.66 2.44
C THR A 252 33.31 -9.95 1.75
N SER A 253 32.55 -11.04 1.89
CA SER A 253 32.79 -12.30 1.15
C SER A 253 32.43 -12.23 -0.35
N ARG A 254 31.80 -11.13 -0.78
CA ARG A 254 31.14 -10.93 -2.09
C ARG A 254 30.04 -11.95 -2.40
N LEU A 255 29.46 -12.60 -1.38
CA LEU A 255 28.32 -13.52 -1.54
C LEU A 255 27.10 -12.80 -2.11
N CYS A 256 26.84 -11.57 -1.67
CA CYS A 256 25.72 -10.77 -2.15
C CYS A 256 26.09 -9.32 -2.46
N ARG A 257 25.26 -8.69 -3.28
CA ARG A 257 25.28 -7.27 -3.62
C ARG A 257 23.91 -6.67 -3.33
N ALA A 258 23.89 -5.61 -2.52
CA ALA A 258 22.72 -4.79 -2.31
C ALA A 258 22.76 -3.55 -3.22
N THR A 259 21.59 -3.13 -3.70
CA THR A 259 21.42 -1.86 -4.41
C THR A 259 20.35 -1.04 -3.72
N VAL A 260 20.71 0.17 -3.29
CA VAL A 260 19.78 1.17 -2.75
C VAL A 260 19.55 2.29 -3.76
N ASP A 261 18.41 2.97 -3.66
CA ASP A 261 18.21 4.24 -4.34
C ASP A 261 18.90 5.40 -3.60
N ARG A 262 18.79 6.60 -4.15
CA ARG A 262 19.22 7.88 -3.53
C ARG A 262 18.56 8.25 -2.18
N TYR A 263 17.69 7.40 -1.63
CA TYR A 263 17.06 7.54 -0.29
C TYR A 263 17.47 6.40 0.64
N GLY A 264 18.48 5.61 0.27
CA GLY A 264 18.95 4.47 1.06
C GLY A 264 17.96 3.31 1.11
N ARG A 265 16.88 3.33 0.30
CA ARG A 265 15.85 2.29 0.31
C ARG A 265 16.30 1.11 -0.54
N LEU A 266 16.20 -0.10 -0.01
CA LEU A 266 16.58 -1.31 -0.73
C LEU A 266 15.73 -1.49 -2.01
N ARG A 267 16.38 -1.57 -3.17
CA ARG A 267 15.74 -1.81 -4.46
C ARG A 267 16.02 -3.20 -5.03
N ALA A 268 17.22 -3.73 -4.82
CA ALA A 268 17.58 -5.06 -5.28
C ALA A 268 18.60 -5.72 -4.34
N LEU A 269 18.56 -7.05 -4.31
CA LEU A 269 19.57 -7.90 -3.69
C LEU A 269 19.91 -9.00 -4.70
N THR A 270 21.18 -9.12 -5.06
CA THR A 270 21.72 -10.12 -5.99
C THR A 270 22.68 -11.02 -5.23
N PHE A 271 22.56 -12.34 -5.41
CA PHE A 271 23.54 -13.30 -4.89
C PHE A 271 24.46 -13.75 -6.01
N MET A 272 25.76 -13.83 -5.72
CA MET A 272 26.80 -14.11 -6.70
C MET A 272 27.15 -15.61 -6.79
N ARG A 273 26.61 -16.43 -5.88
CA ARG A 273 26.83 -17.88 -5.78
C ARG A 273 25.52 -18.61 -5.43
N ALA A 274 25.51 -19.93 -5.60
CA ALA A 274 24.36 -20.79 -5.32
C ALA A 274 24.36 -21.40 -3.91
N GLY A 275 25.54 -21.64 -3.32
CA GLY A 275 25.68 -21.89 -1.88
C GLY A 275 25.45 -20.58 -1.13
N LEU A 276 24.40 -20.55 -0.29
CA LEU A 276 23.95 -19.36 0.43
C LEU A 276 23.88 -19.57 1.94
N PHE A 277 23.86 -20.81 2.41
CA PHE A 277 23.63 -21.16 3.81
C PHE A 277 24.83 -21.91 4.41
N ASP A 278 26.02 -21.66 3.84
CA ASP A 278 27.28 -22.28 4.26
C ASP A 278 27.56 -21.93 5.75
N ASP A 279 27.28 -20.68 6.15
CA ASP A 279 27.27 -20.20 7.55
C ASP A 279 25.84 -20.15 8.17
N GLY A 280 24.90 -20.93 7.61
CA GLY A 280 23.50 -20.99 8.03
C GLY A 280 22.69 -19.70 7.81
N ARG A 281 21.45 -19.68 8.33
CA ARG A 281 20.51 -18.55 8.14
C ARG A 281 21.02 -17.24 8.76
N LEU A 282 21.74 -17.32 9.88
CA LEU A 282 22.26 -16.15 10.60
C LEU A 282 23.48 -15.54 9.89
N GLY A 283 24.40 -16.37 9.37
CA GLY A 283 25.50 -15.89 8.52
C GLY A 283 24.99 -15.20 7.27
N LEU A 284 24.05 -15.82 6.55
CA LEU A 284 23.41 -15.20 5.38
C LEU A 284 22.69 -13.90 5.73
N ALA A 285 22.02 -13.83 6.89
CA ALA A 285 21.38 -12.60 7.34
C ALA A 285 22.40 -11.48 7.63
N ALA A 286 23.54 -11.80 8.25
CA ALA A 286 24.62 -10.86 8.53
C ALA A 286 25.28 -10.34 7.24
N GLU A 287 25.56 -11.22 6.29
CA GLU A 287 26.05 -10.90 4.93
C GLU A 287 25.14 -9.92 4.19
N ILE A 288 23.83 -10.17 4.21
CA ILE A 288 22.84 -9.28 3.58
C ILE A 288 22.78 -7.92 4.28
N ARG A 289 22.79 -7.90 5.63
CA ARG A 289 22.84 -6.66 6.42
C ARG A 289 24.08 -5.84 6.08
N GLU A 290 25.23 -6.49 5.96
CA GLU A 290 26.50 -5.83 5.66
C GLU A 290 26.47 -5.15 4.28
N ALA A 291 26.04 -5.87 3.24
CA ALA A 291 25.92 -5.31 1.89
C ALA A 291 24.98 -4.10 1.87
N ILE A 292 23.83 -4.19 2.55
CA ILE A 292 22.85 -3.09 2.61
C ILE A 292 23.41 -1.89 3.38
N ALA A 293 24.01 -2.11 4.54
CA ALA A 293 24.64 -1.04 5.32
C ALA A 293 25.84 -0.41 4.56
N GLY A 294 26.58 -1.19 3.78
CA GLY A 294 27.61 -0.70 2.86
C GLY A 294 27.04 0.22 1.79
N ALA A 295 25.91 -0.16 1.17
CA ALA A 295 25.26 0.63 0.14
C ALA A 295 24.62 1.92 0.71
N GLN A 296 24.06 1.86 1.92
CA GLN A 296 23.58 3.05 2.64
C GLN A 296 24.74 3.99 3.02
N ARG A 297 25.86 3.48 3.56
CA ARG A 297 27.06 4.31 3.83
C ARG A 297 27.66 4.92 2.56
N GLY A 298 27.72 4.15 1.48
CA GLY A 298 28.20 4.64 0.18
C GLY A 298 27.33 5.77 -0.38
N LEU A 299 26.01 5.73 -0.16
CA LEU A 299 25.12 6.84 -0.47
C LEU A 299 25.42 8.08 0.40
N HIS A 300 25.55 7.91 1.72
CA HIS A 300 25.85 9.02 2.63
C HIS A 300 27.22 9.67 2.41
N ALA A 301 28.16 8.98 1.76
CA ALA A 301 29.46 9.54 1.35
C ALA A 301 29.41 10.30 0.01
N LEU A 302 28.26 10.28 -0.69
CA LEU A 302 28.04 10.93 -1.99
C LEU A 302 27.02 12.10 -1.91
N LEU A 303 26.55 12.44 -0.69
CA LEU A 303 25.59 13.50 -0.38
C LEU A 303 26.23 14.56 0.52
#